data_AF-W7NYX6-F1
#
_entry.id   AF-W7NYX6-F1
#
_cell.length_a   1.000
_cell.length_b   1.000
_cell.length_c   1.000
_cell.angle_alpha   90.00
_cell.angle_beta   90.00
_cell.angle_gamma   90.00
#
_symmetry.space_group_name_H-M   'P 1'
#
loop_
_entity.id
_entity.type
_entity.pdbx_description
1 polymer ?
#
loop_
_entity_poly.entity_id
_entity_poly.type
_entity_poly.pdbx_seq_one_letter_code
_entity_poly.pdbx_strand_id
1 'polypeptide(L)'
;METLVKLATIASPLVSAGVAIWAILVAKSTINENKEIAKKTIADTAYQAYLQLAMENPQFSKGYSADCRQERDPMYDQYVWYVARMIFCFEKIIEVEGNLKDSSWTNTLEKHLKFHSEHFKKTKVVEEILYISPILDLIKCATN
;
A
#
# COMPACT_ATOMS: atom_id res chain seq x y z
N MET A 1 46.76 -42.35 4.00
CA MET A 1 45.73 -42.35 2.94
C MET A 1 44.34 -42.58 3.52
N GLU A 2 44.13 -43.66 4.29
CA GLU A 2 42.83 -43.98 4.92
C GLU A 2 42.29 -42.92 5.90
N THR A 3 43.15 -42.25 6.66
CA THR A 3 42.76 -41.19 7.62
C THR A 3 42.20 -39.96 6.92
N LEU A 4 42.77 -39.57 5.77
CA LEU A 4 42.28 -38.46 4.95
C LEU A 4 40.94 -38.79 4.28
N VAL A 5 40.78 -40.04 3.84
CA VAL A 5 39.51 -40.52 3.27
C VAL A 5 38.39 -40.46 4.32
N LYS A 6 38.63 -40.96 5.55
CA LYS A 6 37.65 -40.88 6.64
C LYS A 6 37.28 -39.45 7.02
N LEU A 7 38.25 -38.54 7.05
CA LEU A 7 38.02 -37.11 7.30
C LEU A 7 37.16 -36.48 6.21
N ALA A 8 37.44 -36.76 4.94
CA ALA A 8 36.64 -36.27 3.81
C ALA A 8 35.21 -36.83 3.82
N THR A 9 35.03 -38.11 4.17
CA THR A 9 33.70 -38.74 4.27
C THR A 9 32.83 -38.13 5.37
N ILE A 10 33.42 -37.66 6.47
CA ILE A 10 32.67 -37.01 7.56
C ILE A 10 32.49 -35.50 7.30
N ALA A 11 33.51 -34.84 6.75
CA ALA A 11 33.47 -33.41 6.47
C ALA A 11 32.51 -33.05 5.32
N SER A 12 32.39 -33.90 4.30
CA SER A 12 31.56 -33.62 3.13
C SER A 12 30.07 -33.43 3.48
N PRO A 13 29.39 -34.32 4.24
CA PRO A 13 28.01 -34.10 4.66
C PRO A 13 27.81 -32.85 5.52
N LEU A 14 28.78 -32.50 6.37
CA LEU A 14 28.73 -31.32 7.22
C LEU A 14 28.83 -30.02 6.39
N VAL A 15 29.72 -29.99 5.41
CA VAL A 15 29.83 -28.87 4.46
C VAL A 15 28.56 -28.75 3.63
N SER A 16 28.03 -29.86 3.10
CA SER A 16 26.77 -29.86 2.35
C SER A 16 25.58 -29.38 3.21
N ALA A 17 25.50 -29.79 4.47
CA ALA A 17 24.48 -29.30 5.41
C ALA A 17 24.62 -27.79 5.65
N GLY A 18 25.85 -27.28 5.82
CA GLY A 18 26.12 -25.85 5.96
C GLY A 18 25.70 -25.05 4.73
N VAL A 19 26.03 -25.53 3.53
CA VAL A 19 25.62 -24.90 2.26
C VAL A 19 24.10 -24.91 2.12
N ALA A 20 23.42 -26.00 2.50
CA ALA A 20 21.96 -26.08 2.43
C ALA A 20 21.29 -25.06 3.37
N ILE A 21 21.77 -24.92 4.60
CA ILE A 21 21.26 -23.91 5.54
C ILE A 21 21.48 -22.50 4.98
N TRP A 22 22.68 -22.22 4.46
CA TRP A 22 22.98 -20.93 3.85
C TRP A 22 22.08 -20.63 2.64
N ALA A 23 21.87 -21.60 1.76
CA ALA A 23 20.97 -21.47 0.61
C ALA A 23 19.53 -21.15 1.04
N ILE A 24 19.04 -21.76 2.13
CA ILE A 24 17.70 -21.45 2.69
C ILE A 24 17.66 -20.01 3.21
N LEU A 25 18.70 -19.53 3.89
CA LEU A 25 18.76 -18.16 4.39
C LEU A 25 18.77 -17.14 3.23
N VAL A 26 19.59 -17.38 2.21
CA VAL A 26 19.63 -16.55 1.00
C VAL A 26 18.28 -16.55 0.30
N ALA A 27 17.67 -17.71 0.08
CA ALA A 27 16.35 -17.82 -0.55
C ALA A 27 15.28 -17.04 0.24
N LYS A 28 15.31 -17.09 1.58
CA LYS A 28 14.41 -16.29 2.43
C LYS A 28 14.62 -14.79 2.23
N SER A 29 15.87 -14.32 2.20
CA SER A 29 16.20 -12.90 1.95
C SER A 29 15.67 -12.46 0.58
N THR A 30 16.00 -13.22 -0.48
CA THR A 30 15.58 -12.92 -1.85
C THR A 30 14.06 -12.88 -1.99
N ILE A 31 13.32 -13.80 -1.35
CA ILE A 31 11.85 -13.78 -1.37
C ILE A 31 11.32 -12.53 -0.68
N ASN A 32 11.92 -12.10 0.44
CA ASN A 32 11.47 -10.90 1.14
C ASN A 32 11.73 -9.63 0.33
N GLU A 33 12.93 -9.49 -0.23
CA GLU A 33 13.29 -8.37 -1.11
C GLU A 33 12.39 -8.33 -2.35
N ASN A 34 12.12 -9.47 -2.99
CA ASN A 34 11.22 -9.55 -4.14
C ASN A 34 9.78 -9.15 -3.79
N LYS A 35 9.30 -9.50 -2.59
CA LYS A 35 7.97 -9.06 -2.13
C LYS A 35 7.91 -7.54 -1.96
N GLU A 36 8.94 -6.93 -1.38
CA GLU A 36 8.99 -5.48 -1.21
C GLU A 36 9.13 -4.74 -2.55
N ILE A 37 9.95 -5.25 -3.47
CA ILE A 37 10.03 -4.71 -4.84
C ILE A 37 8.66 -4.78 -5.52
N ALA A 38 7.96 -5.92 -5.43
CA ALA A 38 6.64 -6.10 -6.02
C ALA A 38 5.62 -5.12 -5.44
N LYS A 39 5.59 -4.93 -4.11
CA LYS A 39 4.73 -3.93 -3.46
C LYS A 39 5.01 -2.52 -3.97
N LYS A 40 6.29 -2.14 -4.07
CA LYS A 40 6.70 -0.82 -4.58
C LYS A 40 6.22 -0.61 -6.03
N THR A 41 6.43 -1.59 -6.91
CA THR A 41 5.96 -1.52 -8.29
C THR A 41 4.44 -1.41 -8.38
N ILE A 42 3.70 -2.14 -7.54
CA ILE A 42 2.23 -2.06 -7.47
C ILE A 42 1.80 -0.67 -7.00
N ALA A 43 2.43 -0.13 -5.95
CA ALA A 43 2.15 1.20 -5.42
C ALA A 43 2.41 2.30 -6.47
N ASP A 44 3.56 2.27 -7.13
CA ASP A 44 3.91 3.22 -8.20
C ASP A 44 2.90 3.15 -9.34
N THR A 45 2.54 1.94 -9.78
CA THR A 45 1.54 1.74 -10.86
C THR A 45 0.16 2.25 -10.44
N ALA A 46 -0.28 1.95 -9.22
CA ALA A 46 -1.55 2.42 -8.68
C ALA A 46 -1.58 3.95 -8.56
N TYR A 47 -0.46 4.56 -8.15
CA TYR A 47 -0.34 6.00 -8.02
C TYR A 47 -0.35 6.70 -9.38
N GLN A 48 0.37 6.18 -10.39
CA GLN A 48 0.28 6.70 -11.75
C GLN A 48 -1.15 6.63 -12.29
N ALA A 49 -1.85 5.50 -12.09
CA ALA A 49 -3.24 5.37 -12.51
C ALA A 49 -4.19 6.35 -11.79
N TYR A 50 -3.97 6.59 -10.49
CA TYR A 50 -4.71 7.60 -9.74
C TYR A 50 -4.43 9.02 -10.23
N LEU A 51 -3.16 9.38 -10.48
CA LEU A 51 -2.80 10.69 -11.02
C LEU A 51 -3.45 10.92 -12.39
N GLN A 52 -3.47 9.92 -13.26
CA GLN A 52 -4.17 9.98 -14.55
C GLN A 52 -5.68 10.21 -14.34
N LEU A 53 -6.32 9.45 -13.45
CA LEU A 53 -7.74 9.65 -13.12
C LEU A 53 -8.02 11.08 -12.60
N ALA A 54 -7.13 11.62 -11.77
CA ALA A 54 -7.19 12.97 -11.22
C ALA A 54 -7.01 14.06 -12.28
N MET A 55 -6.18 13.81 -13.30
CA MET A 55 -6.01 14.69 -14.45
C MET A 55 -7.22 14.66 -15.39
N GLU A 56 -7.83 13.49 -15.58
CA GLU A 56 -9.03 13.31 -16.41
C GLU A 56 -10.30 13.86 -15.74
N ASN A 57 -10.32 13.88 -14.41
CA ASN A 57 -11.47 14.33 -13.61
C ASN A 57 -11.05 15.41 -12.60
N PRO A 58 -10.52 16.56 -13.07
CA PRO A 58 -9.99 17.60 -12.19
C PRO A 58 -11.03 18.20 -11.24
N GLN A 59 -12.32 18.11 -11.59
CA GLN A 59 -13.44 18.55 -10.76
C GLN A 59 -13.59 17.75 -9.47
N PHE A 60 -13.06 16.52 -9.41
CA PHE A 60 -13.13 15.66 -8.22
C PHE A 60 -11.91 15.78 -7.32
N SER A 61 -10.76 16.20 -7.86
CA SER A 61 -9.45 16.20 -7.18
C SER A 61 -9.35 17.07 -5.92
N LYS A 62 -10.30 18.00 -5.72
CA LYS A 62 -10.38 18.86 -4.51
C LYS A 62 -11.61 18.58 -3.65
N GLY A 63 -12.24 17.43 -3.85
CA GLY A 63 -13.49 17.08 -3.20
C GLY A 63 -14.72 17.51 -4.00
N TYR A 64 -15.82 16.79 -3.78
CA TYR A 64 -17.11 17.05 -4.40
C TYR A 64 -18.22 16.76 -3.39
N SER A 65 -19.19 17.67 -3.32
CA SER A 65 -20.37 17.56 -2.44
C SER A 65 -21.61 17.34 -3.29
N ALA A 66 -22.42 16.35 -2.91
CA ALA A 66 -23.66 16.05 -3.62
C ALA A 66 -24.61 17.25 -3.63
N ASP A 67 -25.28 17.52 -4.77
CA ASP A 67 -26.35 18.51 -4.83
C ASP A 67 -27.59 18.02 -4.06
N CYS A 68 -27.82 18.60 -2.88
CA CYS A 68 -28.94 18.24 -2.01
C CYS A 68 -30.33 18.58 -2.58
N ARG A 69 -30.39 19.32 -3.69
CA ARG A 69 -31.64 19.65 -4.40
C ARG A 69 -32.06 18.55 -5.38
N GLN A 70 -31.17 17.60 -5.68
CA GLN A 70 -31.45 16.48 -6.57
C GLN A 70 -31.61 15.20 -5.74
N GLU A 71 -32.64 14.42 -6.04
CA GLU A 71 -32.84 13.10 -5.41
C GLU A 71 -31.68 12.15 -5.76
N ARG A 72 -31.09 12.32 -6.93
CA ARG A 72 -29.89 11.63 -7.39
C ARG A 72 -28.95 12.60 -8.08
N ASP A 73 -27.68 12.56 -7.69
CA ASP A 73 -26.61 13.35 -8.30
C ASP A 73 -25.65 12.39 -9.03
N PRO A 74 -25.76 12.26 -10.38
CA PRO A 74 -24.89 11.38 -11.15
C PRO A 74 -23.39 11.73 -11.08
N MET A 75 -23.05 13.00 -10.77
CA MET A 75 -21.66 13.40 -10.58
C MET A 75 -21.14 12.91 -9.23
N TYR A 76 -21.99 12.93 -8.19
CA TYR A 76 -21.64 12.32 -6.92
C TYR A 76 -21.44 10.80 -7.05
N ASP A 77 -22.27 10.12 -7.85
CA ASP A 77 -22.10 8.68 -8.14
C ASP A 77 -20.72 8.39 -8.76
N GLN A 78 -20.23 9.23 -9.69
CA GLN A 78 -18.88 9.10 -10.25
C GLN A 78 -17.78 9.44 -9.25
N TYR A 79 -18.00 10.48 -8.44
CA TYR A 79 -17.06 10.91 -7.42
C TYR A 79 -16.83 9.85 -6.33
N VAL A 80 -17.85 9.06 -5.98
CA VAL A 80 -17.69 7.93 -5.06
C VAL A 80 -16.65 6.94 -5.59
N TRP A 81 -16.69 6.62 -6.89
CA TRP A 81 -15.70 5.75 -7.53
C TRP A 81 -14.32 6.39 -7.64
N TYR A 82 -14.26 7.70 -7.83
CA TYR A 82 -13.02 8.46 -7.77
C TYR A 82 -12.33 8.28 -6.40
N VAL A 83 -13.07 8.52 -5.31
CA VAL A 83 -12.55 8.37 -3.94
C VAL A 83 -12.17 6.91 -3.67
N ALA A 84 -12.96 5.94 -4.12
CA ALA A 84 -12.61 4.52 -3.97
C ALA A 84 -11.28 4.18 -4.65
N ARG A 85 -11.02 4.69 -5.87
CA ARG A 85 -9.74 4.50 -6.57
C ARG A 85 -8.59 5.17 -5.82
N MET A 86 -8.80 6.37 -5.29
CA MET A 86 -7.81 7.08 -4.48
C MET A 86 -7.44 6.27 -3.23
N ILE A 87 -8.44 5.81 -2.46
CA ILE A 87 -8.19 5.03 -1.24
C ILE A 87 -7.46 3.73 -1.55
N PHE A 88 -7.90 2.99 -2.57
CA PHE A 88 -7.20 1.77 -2.99
C PHE A 88 -5.73 2.04 -3.31
N CYS A 89 -5.43 3.13 -4.02
CA CYS A 89 -4.05 3.53 -4.29
C CYS A 89 -3.28 3.84 -2.99
N PHE A 90 -3.90 4.57 -2.06
CA PHE A 90 -3.26 4.97 -0.81
C PHE A 90 -2.94 3.75 0.07
N GLU A 91 -3.82 2.75 0.12
CA GLU A 91 -3.54 1.49 0.80
C GLU A 91 -2.31 0.79 0.23
N LYS A 92 -2.13 0.77 -1.10
CA LYS A 92 -0.94 0.18 -1.72
C LYS A 92 0.34 0.93 -1.40
N ILE A 93 0.28 2.27 -1.31
CA ILE A 93 1.41 3.09 -0.88
C ILE A 93 1.79 2.79 0.57
N ILE A 94 0.79 2.62 1.44
CA ILE A 94 0.97 2.32 2.86
C ILE A 94 1.57 0.91 3.08
N GLU A 95 1.19 -0.07 2.28
CA GLU A 95 1.68 -1.46 2.38
C GLU A 95 3.19 -1.62 2.09
N VAL A 96 3.82 -0.64 1.43
CA VAL A 96 5.26 -0.62 1.14
C VAL A 96 6.04 -0.28 2.40
N GLU A 97 7.00 -1.14 2.77
CA GLU A 97 7.78 -0.91 3.98
C GLU A 97 8.53 0.43 3.92
N GLY A 98 8.39 1.23 4.97
CA GLY A 98 9.14 2.47 5.14
C GLY A 98 8.43 3.72 4.62
N ASN A 99 7.39 3.59 3.80
CA ASN A 99 6.70 4.75 3.23
C ASN A 99 6.04 5.65 4.28
N LEU A 100 5.57 5.10 5.40
CA LEU A 100 5.05 5.91 6.52
C LEU A 100 6.11 6.25 7.59
N LYS A 101 7.37 5.78 7.43
CA LYS A 101 8.45 6.09 8.38
C LYS A 101 8.97 7.53 8.18
N ASP A 102 8.91 8.04 6.96
CA ASP A 102 9.13 9.46 6.67
C ASP A 102 7.80 10.23 6.59
N SER A 103 7.85 11.55 6.80
CA SER A 103 6.64 12.38 6.75
C SER A 103 6.18 12.70 5.33
N SER A 104 6.90 12.30 4.28
CA SER A 104 6.62 12.73 2.90
C SER A 104 5.30 12.15 2.40
N TRP A 105 5.15 10.84 2.49
CA TRP A 105 3.91 10.18 2.10
C TRP A 105 2.79 10.50 3.06
N THR A 106 3.02 10.44 4.37
CA THR A 106 2.01 10.78 5.38
C THR A 106 1.39 12.16 5.09
N ASN A 107 2.21 13.19 4.89
CA ASN A 107 1.73 14.54 4.57
C ASN A 107 0.97 14.59 3.23
N THR A 108 1.44 13.85 2.23
CA THR A 108 0.80 13.79 0.91
C THR A 108 -0.59 13.16 1.01
N LEU A 109 -0.68 11.97 1.63
CA LEU A 109 -1.93 11.24 1.80
C LEU A 109 -2.91 12.06 2.64
N GLU A 110 -2.50 12.60 3.78
CA GLU A 110 -3.34 13.45 4.61
C GLU A 110 -3.88 14.66 3.86
N LYS A 111 -3.05 15.33 3.05
CA LYS A 111 -3.47 16.49 2.26
C LYS A 111 -4.58 16.13 1.27
N HIS A 112 -4.43 15.01 0.58
CA HIS A 112 -5.46 14.54 -0.35
C HIS A 112 -6.72 14.09 0.39
N LEU A 113 -6.59 13.34 1.49
CA LEU A 113 -7.72 12.93 2.31
C LEU A 113 -8.53 14.12 2.84
N LYS A 114 -7.87 15.23 3.22
CA LYS A 114 -8.53 16.46 3.70
C LYS A 114 -9.48 17.06 2.65
N PHE A 115 -9.13 17.01 1.37
CA PHE A 115 -10.02 17.46 0.29
C PHE A 115 -11.35 16.69 0.26
N HIS A 116 -11.33 15.43 0.71
CA HIS A 116 -12.47 14.52 0.65
C HIS A 116 -13.15 14.33 2.02
N SER A 117 -12.82 15.15 3.02
CA SER A 117 -13.32 15.02 4.40
C SER A 117 -14.85 14.98 4.51
N GLU A 118 -15.56 15.82 3.76
CA GLU A 118 -17.03 15.83 3.75
C GLU A 118 -17.63 14.51 3.22
N HIS A 119 -16.98 13.88 2.25
CA HIS A 119 -17.39 12.55 1.78
C HIS A 119 -17.21 11.51 2.88
N PHE A 120 -16.06 11.48 3.56
CA PHE A 120 -15.77 10.54 4.63
C PHE A 120 -16.72 10.70 5.83
N LYS A 121 -17.07 11.94 6.20
CA LYS A 121 -18.08 12.21 7.24
C LYS A 121 -19.47 11.70 6.83
N LYS A 122 -19.87 11.94 5.57
CA LYS A 122 -21.17 11.47 5.05
C LYS A 122 -21.27 9.95 5.03
N THR A 123 -20.20 9.25 4.63
CA THR A 123 -20.18 7.79 4.52
C THR A 123 -19.80 7.08 5.81
N LYS A 124 -19.36 7.81 6.85
CA LYS A 124 -18.96 7.26 8.15
C LYS A 124 -17.91 6.15 8.03
N VAL A 125 -16.94 6.35 7.13
CA VAL A 125 -15.97 5.31 6.76
C VAL A 125 -15.12 4.81 7.94
N VAL A 126 -14.92 5.64 8.96
CA VAL A 126 -14.15 5.29 10.16
C VAL A 126 -14.99 4.42 11.09
N GLU A 127 -16.26 4.78 11.30
CA GLU A 127 -17.19 4.05 12.15
C GLU A 127 -17.58 2.70 11.55
N GLU A 128 -17.74 2.65 10.22
CA GLU A 128 -18.11 1.44 9.46
C GLU A 128 -16.89 0.55 9.15
N ILE A 129 -15.67 0.99 9.48
CA ILE A 129 -14.40 0.25 9.30
C ILE A 129 -14.26 -0.29 7.85
N LEU A 130 -14.43 0.59 6.87
CA LEU A 130 -14.50 0.18 5.45
C LEU A 130 -13.12 -0.15 4.82
N TYR A 131 -12.02 0.25 5.47
CA TYR A 131 -10.66 0.18 4.94
C TYR A 131 -9.66 -0.32 5.99
N ILE A 132 -8.40 -0.53 5.60
CA ILE A 132 -7.36 -0.98 6.54
C ILE A 132 -7.09 0.04 7.64
N SER A 133 -6.71 -0.42 8.84
CA SER A 133 -6.51 0.46 10.01
C SER A 133 -5.62 1.69 9.74
N PRO A 134 -4.45 1.57 9.07
CA PRO A 134 -3.60 2.74 8.83
C PRO A 134 -4.27 3.86 8.03
N ILE A 135 -5.07 3.54 7.01
CA ILE A 135 -5.75 4.58 6.23
C ILE A 135 -6.93 5.17 7.00
N LEU A 136 -7.61 4.38 7.84
CA LEU A 136 -8.66 4.88 8.73
C LEU A 136 -8.11 5.89 9.74
N ASP A 137 -6.92 5.63 10.29
CA ASP A 137 -6.24 6.56 11.20
C ASP A 137 -5.91 7.89 10.50
N LEU A 138 -5.39 7.83 9.26
CA LEU A 138 -5.14 9.02 8.45
C LEU A 138 -6.43 9.77 8.09
N ILE A 139 -7.50 9.06 7.74
CA ILE A 139 -8.82 9.66 7.48
C ILE A 139 -9.32 10.39 8.72
N LYS A 140 -9.23 9.76 9.89
CA LYS A 140 -9.64 10.37 11.16
C LYS A 140 -8.87 11.67 11.42
N CYS A 141 -7.56 11.68 11.20
CA CYS A 141 -6.75 12.91 11.28
C CYS A 141 -7.15 13.98 10.25
N ALA A 142 -7.60 13.58 9.06
CA ALA A 142 -8.02 14.47 7.99
C ALA A 142 -9.44 15.03 8.18
N THR A 143 -10.30 14.37 8.95
CA THR A 143 -11.69 14.77 9.19
C THR A 143 -11.92 15.54 10.50
N ASN A 144 -10.93 15.55 11.39
CA ASN A 144 -10.94 16.29 12.66
C ASN A 144 -10.72 17.79 12.47
#